data_AF-A0A523EXC3-F1
#
_entry.id   AF-A0A523EXC3-F1
#
_cell.length_a   1.000
_cell.length_b   1.000
_cell.length_c   1.000
_cell.angle_alpha   90.00
_cell.angle_beta   90.00
_cell.angle_gamma   90.00
#
_symmetry.space_group_name_H-M   'P 1'
#
loop_
_entity.id
_entity.type
_entity.pdbx_description
1 polymer ?
#
loop_
_entity_poly.entity_id
_entity_poly.type
_entity_poly.pdbx_seq_one_letter_code
_entity_poly.pdbx_strand_id
1 'polypeptide(L)'
;MPTPEGTATTYDIFEAAREDLIDVITMISPTETPFFASISKGRAHATNHEWPTDELEPAVLQTYVEGTDSPLATSLDRVRGNNFTQPFVNTFHVSATKEAVDEAGVKSELAYQGVKKMKEHKRDIEKTFFSSSQVGVAGGLAAARLMKPIKQFISASTPDHRVAPGATPTADTKITEDDLNTGMEACWNEGGMVDTVFCSAKIKRRFSGFTKTDIAISGTDAPIQQDLRSMGVGERKLAKRIDVYEGDFGEVRIVANRFIPITTGSGSSTDVYILESQRWEIPFLTPTRIEDLAKGGPYMKKHVYSELTVAGRAEKGNFVFETVDNAI
;
A
#
# COMPACT_ATOMS: atom_id res chain seq x y z
N MET A 1 -16.50 23.96 -53.60
CA MET A 1 -16.52 25.33 -54.13
C MET A 1 -15.11 25.87 -53.99
N PRO A 2 -14.41 26.23 -55.08
CA PRO A 2 -13.03 26.73 -54.98
C PRO A 2 -13.01 28.06 -54.21
N THR A 3 -11.99 28.26 -53.38
CA THR A 3 -11.76 29.53 -52.67
C THR A 3 -11.63 30.67 -53.69
N PRO A 4 -12.32 31.81 -53.51
CA PRO A 4 -12.25 32.92 -54.45
C PRO A 4 -10.82 33.42 -54.66
N GLU A 5 -10.47 33.72 -55.91
CA GLU A 5 -9.15 34.18 -56.31
C GLU A 5 -8.79 35.50 -55.60
N GLY A 6 -7.63 35.56 -54.95
CA GLY A 6 -7.19 36.73 -54.15
C GLY A 6 -7.57 36.70 -52.66
N THR A 7 -8.17 35.61 -52.16
CA THR A 7 -8.45 35.47 -50.72
C THR A 7 -7.15 35.19 -49.95
N ALA A 8 -6.71 36.11 -49.09
CA ALA A 8 -5.62 35.85 -48.14
C ALA A 8 -6.10 34.84 -47.10
N THR A 9 -5.47 33.66 -47.05
CA THR A 9 -5.88 32.56 -46.19
C THR A 9 -4.96 32.41 -44.98
N THR A 10 -5.42 31.74 -43.93
CA THR A 10 -4.58 31.38 -42.79
C THR A 10 -3.40 30.48 -43.18
N TYR A 11 -3.44 29.85 -44.35
CA TYR A 11 -2.34 29.07 -44.93
C TYR A 11 -1.19 29.96 -45.46
N ASP A 12 -1.42 31.26 -45.66
CA ASP A 12 -0.43 32.22 -46.17
C ASP A 12 0.28 33.00 -45.04
N ILE A 13 -0.11 32.79 -43.78
CA ILE A 13 0.32 33.56 -42.60
C ILE A 13 1.37 32.77 -41.76
N PHE A 14 2.01 31.74 -42.33
CA PHE A 14 2.89 30.81 -41.59
C PHE A 14 3.98 31.48 -40.72
N GLU A 15 4.51 32.65 -41.09
CA GLU A 15 5.53 33.38 -40.32
C GLU A 15 4.96 34.43 -39.34
N ALA A 16 3.68 34.82 -39.48
CA ALA A 16 3.04 35.88 -38.69
C ALA A 16 1.88 35.39 -37.80
N ALA A 17 1.51 34.11 -37.91
CA ALA A 17 0.47 33.50 -37.07
C ALA A 17 1.01 33.30 -35.65
N ARG A 18 0.26 33.74 -34.64
CA ARG A 18 0.57 33.42 -33.25
C ARG A 18 0.27 31.95 -32.96
N GLU A 19 1.09 31.36 -32.12
CA GLU A 19 0.93 29.99 -31.64
C GLU A 19 -0.34 29.89 -30.77
N ASP A 20 -1.18 28.88 -31.01
CA ASP A 20 -2.32 28.54 -30.16
C ASP A 20 -1.91 27.41 -29.22
N LEU A 21 -1.94 27.68 -27.91
CA LEU A 21 -1.50 26.75 -26.89
C LEU A 21 -2.56 26.66 -25.81
N ILE A 22 -2.99 25.42 -25.51
CA ILE A 22 -3.97 25.16 -24.46
C ILE A 22 -3.36 25.40 -23.07
N ASP A 23 -4.06 26.18 -22.26
CA ASP A 23 -3.65 26.61 -20.90
C ASP A 23 -3.85 25.52 -19.82
N VAL A 24 -4.01 24.26 -20.20
CA VAL A 24 -4.37 23.17 -19.28
C VAL A 24 -3.35 22.05 -19.32
N ILE A 25 -2.71 21.81 -18.18
CA ILE A 25 -1.81 20.65 -18.00
C ILE A 25 -2.58 19.48 -17.40
N THR A 26 -2.69 18.40 -18.16
CA THR A 26 -3.28 17.13 -17.69
C THR A 26 -2.21 16.17 -17.16
N MET A 27 -2.40 15.61 -15.96
CA MET A 27 -1.48 14.65 -15.35
C MET A 27 -2.19 13.31 -15.10
N ILE A 28 -1.73 12.24 -15.78
CA ILE A 28 -2.29 10.87 -15.67
C ILE A 28 -1.59 10.00 -14.63
N SER A 29 -0.42 10.44 -14.12
CA SER A 29 0.38 9.64 -13.20
C SER A 29 -0.40 9.26 -11.93
N PRO A 30 -0.30 8.00 -11.47
CA PRO A 30 -1.00 7.56 -10.26
C PRO A 30 -0.40 8.23 -9.02
N THR A 31 -1.24 8.91 -8.24
CA THR A 31 -0.85 9.65 -7.02
C THR A 31 -1.47 9.09 -5.74
N GLU A 32 -2.28 8.05 -5.84
CA GLU A 32 -2.98 7.45 -4.71
C GLU A 32 -2.03 6.64 -3.85
N THR A 33 -2.03 6.90 -2.54
CA THR A 33 -1.21 6.19 -1.54
C THR A 33 -2.13 5.66 -0.44
N PRO A 34 -2.83 4.54 -0.69
CA PRO A 34 -3.93 4.12 0.16
C PRO A 34 -3.48 3.73 1.57
N PHE A 35 -2.31 3.09 1.74
CA PHE A 35 -1.79 2.71 3.06
C PHE A 35 -1.34 3.95 3.84
N PHE A 36 -0.48 4.79 3.25
CA PHE A 36 -0.04 6.03 3.90
C PHE A 36 -1.21 6.95 4.30
N ALA A 37 -2.29 6.96 3.50
CA ALA A 37 -3.48 7.73 3.82
C ALA A 37 -4.28 7.13 4.99
N SER A 38 -4.45 5.80 5.06
CA SER A 38 -5.30 5.14 6.04
C SER A 38 -4.69 4.96 7.43
N ILE A 39 -3.36 4.83 7.52
CA ILE A 39 -2.69 4.51 8.78
C ILE A 39 -2.49 5.75 9.67
N SER A 40 -2.44 5.55 10.99
CA SER A 40 -2.17 6.61 11.97
C SER A 40 -0.76 7.19 11.81
N LYS A 41 -0.59 8.48 12.16
CA LYS A 41 0.71 9.18 12.06
C LYS A 41 1.20 9.51 13.46
N GLY A 42 2.45 9.21 13.74
CA GLY A 42 3.08 9.41 15.04
C GLY A 42 4.34 10.26 14.97
N ARG A 43 5.09 10.28 16.07
CA ARG A 43 6.39 10.95 16.17
C ARG A 43 7.47 9.99 16.65
N ALA A 44 8.58 9.94 15.92
CA ALA A 44 9.80 9.28 16.39
C ALA A 44 10.70 10.31 17.07
N HIS A 45 11.42 9.87 18.11
CA HIS A 45 12.35 10.71 18.88
C HIS A 45 13.82 10.30 18.69
N ALA A 46 14.07 9.20 17.99
CA ALA A 46 15.40 8.68 17.70
C ALA A 46 15.41 8.00 16.33
N THR A 47 16.61 7.78 15.80
CA THR A 47 16.87 7.10 14.52
C THR A 47 16.51 5.62 14.54
N ASN A 48 16.58 5.00 15.72
CA ASN A 48 15.98 3.72 16.05
C ASN A 48 14.71 4.00 16.85
N HIS A 49 13.55 3.74 16.27
CA HIS A 49 12.26 3.89 16.94
C HIS A 49 11.86 2.55 17.55
N GLU A 50 11.60 2.57 18.85
CA GLU A 50 11.33 1.37 19.64
C GLU A 50 10.03 1.53 20.40
N TRP A 51 9.25 0.47 20.49
CA TRP A 51 8.01 0.43 21.25
C TRP A 51 7.97 -0.83 22.11
N PRO A 52 7.52 -0.72 23.37
CA PRO A 52 7.29 -1.90 24.20
C PRO A 52 6.02 -2.62 23.73
N THR A 53 6.08 -3.94 23.67
CA THR A 53 4.95 -4.84 23.46
C THR A 53 4.85 -5.78 24.66
N ASP A 54 3.62 -6.10 25.03
CA ASP A 54 3.31 -6.99 26.16
C ASP A 54 2.32 -8.03 25.66
N GLU A 55 2.46 -9.26 26.10
CA GLU A 55 1.60 -10.38 25.72
C GLU A 55 1.08 -11.07 26.98
N LEU A 56 -0.18 -11.51 26.93
CA LEU A 56 -0.74 -12.33 28.01
C LEU A 56 -0.23 -13.77 27.87
N GLU A 57 -0.13 -14.47 28.99
CA GLU A 57 0.08 -15.91 28.95
C GLU A 57 -1.06 -16.61 28.20
N PRO A 58 -0.77 -17.69 27.44
CA PRO A 58 -1.80 -18.48 26.79
C PRO A 58 -2.85 -18.97 27.79
N ALA A 59 -4.12 -18.95 27.38
CA ALA A 59 -5.19 -19.46 28.21
C ALA A 59 -5.01 -20.97 28.46
N VAL A 60 -5.02 -21.39 29.73
CA VAL A 60 -4.97 -22.81 30.12
C VAL A 60 -6.14 -23.14 31.04
N LEU A 61 -6.65 -24.37 30.97
CA LEU A 61 -7.70 -24.85 31.85
C LEU A 61 -7.20 -24.85 33.29
N GLN A 62 -7.70 -23.91 34.09
CA GLN A 62 -7.34 -23.79 35.49
C GLN A 62 -8.07 -24.86 36.29
N THR A 63 -7.33 -25.62 37.11
CA THR A 63 -7.91 -26.51 38.12
C THR A 63 -7.22 -26.24 39.44
N TYR A 64 -7.99 -26.29 40.52
CA TYR A 64 -7.49 -25.91 41.83
C TYR A 64 -8.14 -26.76 42.92
N VAL A 65 -7.33 -27.23 43.86
CA VAL A 65 -7.83 -28.00 45.01
C VAL A 65 -8.40 -27.01 46.02
N GLU A 66 -9.61 -27.27 46.50
CA GLU A 66 -10.25 -26.44 47.50
C GLU A 66 -9.39 -26.40 48.78
N GLY A 67 -9.05 -25.19 49.24
CA GLY A 67 -8.30 -24.97 50.48
C GLY A 67 -6.77 -24.93 50.36
N THR A 68 -6.18 -25.02 49.16
CA THR A 68 -4.73 -24.84 48.99
C THR A 68 -4.35 -23.36 48.75
N ASP A 69 -3.09 -23.00 48.98
CA ASP A 69 -2.54 -21.64 48.71
C ASP A 69 -2.20 -21.42 47.23
N SER A 70 -2.65 -20.29 46.66
CA SER A 70 -2.51 -20.02 45.23
C SER A 70 -1.04 -20.05 44.78
N PRO A 71 -0.72 -20.62 43.61
CA PRO A 71 0.64 -20.66 43.10
C PRO A 71 1.16 -19.22 42.89
N LEU A 72 2.46 -19.04 43.11
CA LEU A 72 3.13 -17.79 42.83
C LEU A 72 3.06 -17.51 41.32
N ALA A 73 2.49 -16.38 40.94
CA ALA A 73 2.41 -15.96 39.54
C ALA A 73 3.80 -15.56 39.03
N THR A 74 4.13 -15.98 37.81
CA THR A 74 5.26 -15.44 37.06
C THR A 74 4.71 -14.31 36.19
N SER A 75 5.27 -13.11 36.30
CA SER A 75 4.95 -12.03 35.36
C SER A 75 5.81 -12.18 34.12
N LEU A 76 5.21 -12.08 32.94
CA LEU A 76 5.97 -11.89 31.71
C LEU A 76 6.56 -10.48 31.68
N ASP A 77 7.78 -10.36 31.19
CA ASP A 77 8.45 -9.08 30.94
C ASP A 77 8.10 -8.56 29.54
N ARG A 78 8.07 -7.24 29.42
CA ARG A 78 7.79 -6.55 28.14
C ARG A 78 8.92 -6.76 27.15
N VAL A 79 8.57 -7.04 25.90
CA VAL A 79 9.51 -7.15 24.77
C VAL A 79 9.59 -5.81 24.03
N ARG A 80 10.71 -5.52 23.37
CA ARG A 80 10.90 -4.29 22.60
C ARG A 80 10.88 -4.57 21.10
N GLY A 81 9.84 -4.10 20.41
CA GLY A 81 9.84 -4.00 18.95
C GLY A 81 10.66 -2.80 18.50
N ASN A 82 11.29 -2.89 17.32
CA ASN A 82 12.08 -1.80 16.78
C ASN A 82 11.99 -1.64 15.26
N ASN A 83 12.27 -0.44 14.78
CA ASN A 83 12.54 -0.15 13.38
C ASN A 83 13.41 1.11 13.23
N PHE A 84 14.16 1.19 12.13
CA PHE A 84 14.96 2.37 11.81
C PHE A 84 14.16 3.38 11.00
N THR A 85 14.35 4.68 11.25
CA THR A 85 13.81 5.73 10.38
C THR A 85 14.64 5.90 9.12
N GLN A 86 13.97 6.09 7.98
CA GLN A 86 14.60 6.21 6.67
C GLN A 86 14.38 7.64 6.13
N PRO A 87 15.45 8.32 5.65
CA PRO A 87 15.32 9.61 5.01
C PRO A 87 14.81 9.45 3.57
N PHE A 88 13.80 10.25 3.21
CA PHE A 88 13.27 10.38 1.86
C PHE A 88 13.59 11.78 1.34
N VAL A 89 14.16 11.86 0.14
CA VAL A 89 14.58 13.13 -0.46
C VAL A 89 14.22 13.15 -1.94
N ASN A 90 13.46 14.16 -2.37
CA ASN A 90 13.22 14.44 -3.78
C ASN A 90 13.60 15.89 -4.07
N THR A 91 14.51 16.11 -5.02
CA THR A 91 15.03 17.45 -5.34
C THR A 91 14.40 18.00 -6.62
N PHE A 92 14.32 19.33 -6.72
CA PHE A 92 13.94 20.04 -7.94
C PHE A 92 14.63 21.39 -8.02
N HIS A 93 14.80 21.91 -9.23
CA HIS A 93 15.37 23.21 -9.47
C HIS A 93 14.79 23.83 -10.73
N VAL A 94 14.72 25.16 -10.75
CA VAL A 94 14.19 25.95 -11.87
C VAL A 94 15.12 27.13 -12.11
N SER A 95 15.46 27.42 -13.37
CA SER A 95 16.31 28.56 -13.72
C SER A 95 15.57 29.89 -13.51
N ALA A 96 16.30 30.96 -13.17
CA ALA A 96 15.69 32.28 -12.97
C ALA A 96 14.99 32.79 -14.24
N THR A 97 15.52 32.46 -15.43
CA THR A 97 14.89 32.80 -16.71
C THR A 97 13.58 32.05 -16.91
N LYS A 98 13.52 30.76 -16.59
CA LYS A 98 12.31 29.95 -16.75
C LYS A 98 11.18 30.44 -15.83
N GLU A 99 11.51 30.86 -14.61
CA GLU A 99 10.54 31.46 -13.70
C GLU A 99 10.06 32.85 -14.16
N ALA A 100 10.86 33.58 -14.94
CA ALA A 100 10.53 34.91 -15.43
C ALA A 100 9.74 34.92 -16.76
N VAL A 101 9.77 33.81 -17.50
CA VAL A 101 9.02 33.65 -18.76
C VAL A 101 7.58 33.26 -18.42
N ASP A 102 6.63 33.89 -19.10
CA ASP A 102 5.21 33.56 -18.97
C ASP A 102 4.93 32.24 -19.73
N GLU A 103 4.61 31.19 -18.98
CA GLU A 103 4.32 29.86 -19.52
C GLU A 103 2.81 29.61 -19.50
N ALA A 104 2.26 29.13 -20.62
CA ALA A 104 0.86 28.73 -20.65
C ALA A 104 0.60 27.58 -19.65
N GLY A 105 -0.43 27.75 -18.83
CA GLY A 105 -0.94 26.78 -17.87
C GLY A 105 -0.23 26.78 -16.54
N VAL A 106 0.83 27.60 -16.36
CA VAL A 106 1.67 27.59 -15.15
C VAL A 106 2.04 28.99 -14.70
N LYS A 107 1.45 29.42 -13.58
CA LYS A 107 1.76 30.73 -12.97
C LYS A 107 3.16 30.82 -12.35
N SER A 108 3.71 29.70 -11.88
CA SER A 108 5.06 29.59 -11.32
C SER A 108 5.54 28.16 -11.51
N GLU A 109 6.56 27.98 -12.35
CA GLU A 109 7.12 26.68 -12.65
C GLU A 109 7.75 26.05 -11.41
N LEU A 110 8.34 26.86 -10.53
CA LEU A 110 8.85 26.38 -9.25
C LEU A 110 7.74 25.78 -8.37
N ALA A 111 6.58 26.43 -8.28
CA ALA A 111 5.46 25.92 -7.50
C ALA A 111 4.89 24.63 -8.11
N TYR A 112 4.76 24.60 -9.44
CA TYR A 112 4.28 23.43 -10.17
C TYR A 112 5.18 22.20 -9.97
N GLN A 113 6.50 22.37 -10.14
CA GLN A 113 7.48 21.31 -9.89
C GLN A 113 7.48 20.88 -8.42
N GLY A 114 7.28 21.81 -7.48
CA GLY A 114 7.14 21.49 -6.05
C GLY A 114 5.97 20.55 -5.75
N VAL A 115 4.78 20.85 -6.27
CA VAL A 115 3.58 19.99 -6.11
C VAL A 115 3.80 18.62 -6.75
N LYS A 116 4.43 18.58 -7.93
CA LYS A 116 4.78 17.33 -8.61
C LYS A 116 5.73 16.49 -7.75
N LYS A 117 6.79 17.09 -7.20
CA LYS A 117 7.73 16.40 -6.32
C LYS A 117 7.11 15.94 -5.00
N MET A 118 6.15 16.67 -4.44
CA MET A 118 5.40 16.20 -3.27
C MET A 118 4.57 14.95 -3.57
N LYS A 119 3.94 14.88 -4.75
CA LYS A 119 3.19 13.69 -5.18
C LYS A 119 4.13 12.50 -5.42
N GLU A 120 5.27 12.73 -6.06
CA GLU A 120 6.33 11.71 -6.22
C GLU A 120 6.85 11.23 -4.87
N HIS A 121 7.09 12.13 -3.92
CA HIS A 121 7.59 11.81 -2.59
C HIS A 121 6.64 10.90 -1.80
N LYS A 122 5.34 11.21 -1.80
CA LYS A 122 4.33 10.33 -1.17
C LYS A 122 4.30 8.95 -1.81
N ARG A 123 4.42 8.90 -3.14
CA ARG A 123 4.47 7.66 -3.90
C ARG A 123 5.70 6.81 -3.56
N ASP A 124 6.86 7.45 -3.43
CA ASP A 124 8.10 6.76 -3.10
C ASP A 124 8.02 6.16 -1.69
N ILE A 125 7.45 6.90 -0.73
CA ILE A 125 7.15 6.41 0.63
C ILE A 125 6.24 5.18 0.60
N GLU A 126 5.11 5.26 -0.13
CA GLU A 126 4.15 4.16 -0.27
C GLU A 126 4.82 2.90 -0.85
N LYS A 127 5.65 3.08 -1.89
CA LYS A 127 6.41 1.99 -2.50
C LYS A 127 7.39 1.34 -1.53
N THR A 128 8.00 2.12 -0.64
CA THR A 128 8.93 1.56 0.36
C THR A 128 8.21 0.69 1.39
N PHE A 129 6.99 1.01 1.81
CA PHE A 129 6.24 0.18 2.76
C PHE A 129 5.97 -1.24 2.27
N PHE A 130 5.71 -1.40 0.97
CA PHE A 130 5.41 -2.68 0.33
C PHE A 130 6.62 -3.33 -0.36
N SER A 131 7.84 -2.84 -0.11
CA SER A 131 9.04 -3.40 -0.73
C SER A 131 9.24 -4.86 -0.32
N SER A 132 9.45 -5.74 -1.31
CA SER A 132 9.71 -7.17 -1.08
C SER A 132 11.19 -7.49 -0.80
N SER A 133 12.11 -6.58 -1.12
CA SER A 133 13.56 -6.82 -1.02
C SER A 133 14.26 -5.98 0.06
N GLN A 134 13.59 -4.95 0.59
CA GLN A 134 14.19 -4.08 1.59
C GLN A 134 14.20 -4.75 2.97
N VAL A 135 15.32 -4.62 3.69
CA VAL A 135 15.49 -5.09 5.06
C VAL A 135 15.90 -3.90 5.93
N GLY A 136 15.54 -3.93 7.21
CA GLY A 136 15.95 -2.92 8.18
C GLY A 136 17.47 -2.91 8.35
N VAL A 137 18.10 -1.76 8.11
CA VAL A 137 19.56 -1.58 8.24
C VAL A 137 19.81 -0.27 8.97
N ALA A 138 20.60 -0.32 10.05
CA ALA A 138 20.94 0.85 10.87
C ALA A 138 21.66 1.97 10.09
N GLY A 139 22.27 1.62 8.96
CA GLY A 139 23.09 2.51 8.14
C GLY A 139 24.52 2.61 8.66
N GLY A 140 25.38 3.26 7.88
CA GLY A 140 26.77 3.51 8.22
C GLY A 140 27.35 4.61 7.34
N LEU A 141 28.64 4.91 7.49
CA LEU A 141 29.30 6.00 6.74
C LEU A 141 29.18 5.86 5.21
N ALA A 142 29.10 4.62 4.70
CA ALA A 142 28.98 4.31 3.28
C ALA A 142 27.65 3.62 2.91
N ALA A 143 26.72 3.48 3.86
CA ALA A 143 25.47 2.75 3.64
C ALA A 143 24.27 3.54 4.18
N ALA A 144 23.25 3.72 3.32
CA ALA A 144 22.02 4.38 3.74
C ALA A 144 21.29 3.54 4.80
N ARG A 145 20.65 4.22 5.73
CA ARG A 145 19.74 3.60 6.69
C ARG A 145 18.42 3.27 6.00
N LEU A 146 17.95 2.06 6.21
CA LEU A 146 16.74 1.52 5.57
C LEU A 146 15.77 1.05 6.64
N MET A 147 14.50 1.39 6.49
CA MET A 147 13.45 0.89 7.37
C MET A 147 13.05 -0.54 6.98
N LYS A 148 12.56 -1.31 7.93
CA LYS A 148 11.90 -2.60 7.70
C LYS A 148 10.53 -2.35 7.03
N PRO A 149 10.21 -2.96 5.87
CA PRO A 149 8.90 -2.88 5.25
C PRO A 149 7.87 -3.79 5.96
N ILE A 150 6.58 -3.61 5.66
CA ILE A 150 5.46 -4.32 6.32
C ILE A 150 5.65 -5.84 6.29
N LYS A 151 6.00 -6.38 5.12
CA LYS A 151 6.16 -7.83 4.90
C LYS A 151 7.06 -8.48 5.96
N GLN A 152 8.20 -7.85 6.26
CA GLN A 152 9.21 -8.40 7.16
C GLN A 152 8.74 -8.48 8.62
N PHE A 153 7.75 -7.69 9.02
CA PHE A 153 7.13 -7.81 10.36
C PHE A 153 6.23 -9.05 10.40
N ILE A 154 5.39 -9.19 9.37
CA ILE A 154 4.36 -10.22 9.34
C ILE A 154 4.95 -11.61 9.06
N SER A 155 5.82 -11.74 8.05
CA SER A 155 6.37 -13.02 7.62
C SER A 155 7.19 -13.74 8.70
N ALA A 156 7.69 -13.00 9.69
CA ALA A 156 8.43 -13.55 10.82
C ALA A 156 7.51 -14.06 11.94
N SER A 157 6.27 -13.56 12.02
CA SER A 157 5.32 -13.85 13.12
C SER A 157 4.19 -14.78 12.70
N THR A 158 3.64 -14.59 11.50
CA THR A 158 2.55 -15.39 10.92
C THR A 158 2.95 -15.85 9.51
N PRO A 159 3.67 -16.98 9.37
CA PRO A 159 4.11 -17.47 8.07
C PRO A 159 2.91 -17.88 7.19
N ASP A 160 3.06 -17.75 5.88
CA ASP A 160 2.04 -18.11 4.90
C ASP A 160 1.69 -19.61 5.01
N HIS A 161 0.45 -19.93 5.38
CA HIS A 161 -0.01 -21.30 5.59
C HIS A 161 0.05 -22.17 4.33
N ARG A 162 0.14 -21.57 3.13
CA ARG A 162 0.25 -22.31 1.87
C ARG A 162 1.64 -22.91 1.67
N VAL A 163 2.54 -22.68 2.64
CA VAL A 163 3.94 -23.05 2.60
C VAL A 163 4.30 -23.76 3.90
N ALA A 164 5.02 -24.87 3.80
CA ALA A 164 5.53 -25.55 4.98
C ALA A 164 6.46 -24.61 5.78
N PRO A 165 6.50 -24.69 7.12
CA PRO A 165 7.40 -23.86 7.94
C PRO A 165 8.85 -23.96 7.44
N GLY A 166 9.43 -22.81 7.04
CA GLY A 166 10.80 -22.72 6.54
C GLY A 166 11.00 -23.00 5.04
N ALA A 167 9.94 -23.34 4.29
CA ALA A 167 10.00 -23.44 2.83
C ALA A 167 9.83 -22.06 2.16
N THR A 168 10.42 -21.89 0.97
CA THR A 168 10.21 -20.67 0.18
C THR A 168 8.87 -20.77 -0.58
N PRO A 169 7.96 -19.78 -0.46
CA PRO A 169 6.71 -19.77 -1.20
C PRO A 169 6.97 -19.87 -2.71
N THR A 170 6.43 -20.90 -3.36
CA THR A 170 6.53 -21.08 -4.81
C THR A 170 5.32 -20.46 -5.50
N ALA A 171 5.52 -19.87 -6.68
CA ALA A 171 4.54 -19.04 -7.40
C ALA A 171 3.39 -19.83 -8.06
N ASP A 172 2.74 -20.76 -7.35
CA ASP A 172 1.96 -21.80 -8.03
C ASP A 172 0.48 -21.89 -7.64
N THR A 173 0.02 -21.13 -6.63
CA THR A 173 -1.38 -21.25 -6.21
C THR A 173 -2.12 -19.93 -6.29
N LYS A 174 -3.18 -19.95 -7.10
CA LYS A 174 -4.20 -18.91 -7.20
C LYS A 174 -4.92 -18.78 -5.86
N ILE A 175 -5.01 -17.57 -5.32
CA ILE A 175 -5.76 -17.33 -4.07
C ILE A 175 -7.25 -17.65 -4.26
N THR A 176 -7.78 -18.44 -3.33
CA THR A 176 -9.19 -18.85 -3.23
C THR A 176 -9.87 -18.15 -2.05
N GLU A 177 -11.18 -18.31 -1.92
CA GLU A 177 -11.94 -17.82 -0.77
C GLU A 177 -11.56 -18.55 0.52
N ASP A 178 -11.31 -19.85 0.42
CA ASP A 178 -10.84 -20.68 1.53
C ASP A 178 -9.47 -20.23 2.04
N ASP A 179 -8.56 -19.88 1.13
CA ASP A 179 -7.26 -19.28 1.52
C ASP A 179 -7.51 -17.99 2.30
N LEU A 180 -8.34 -17.08 1.79
CA LEU A 180 -8.62 -15.80 2.47
C LEU A 180 -9.18 -16.02 3.88
N ASN A 181 -10.14 -16.93 4.05
CA ASN A 181 -10.70 -17.29 5.36
C ASN A 181 -9.64 -17.91 6.27
N THR A 182 -8.78 -18.78 5.76
CA THR A 182 -7.68 -19.39 6.54
C THR A 182 -6.65 -18.34 6.98
N GLY A 183 -6.38 -17.32 6.15
CA GLY A 183 -5.53 -16.18 6.53
C GLY A 183 -6.16 -15.33 7.63
N MET A 184 -7.48 -15.12 7.58
CA MET A 184 -8.24 -14.42 8.62
C MET A 184 -8.33 -15.23 9.92
N GLU A 185 -8.48 -16.56 9.82
CA GLU A 185 -8.44 -17.49 10.96
C GLU A 185 -7.08 -17.42 11.67
N ALA A 186 -5.98 -17.41 10.90
CA ALA A 186 -4.64 -17.28 11.47
C ALA A 186 -4.49 -15.97 12.29
N CYS A 187 -5.01 -14.85 11.78
CA CYS A 187 -5.04 -13.60 12.54
C CYS A 187 -5.94 -13.70 13.78
N TRP A 188 -7.12 -14.32 13.65
CA TRP A 188 -8.05 -14.51 14.77
C TRP A 188 -7.38 -15.29 15.89
N ASN A 189 -6.71 -16.42 15.58
CA ASN A 189 -6.07 -17.31 16.55
C ASN A 189 -5.00 -16.60 17.38
N GLU A 190 -4.36 -15.59 16.80
CA GLU A 190 -3.38 -14.72 17.46
C GLU A 190 -4.01 -13.47 18.12
N GLY A 191 -5.35 -13.37 18.16
CA GLY A 191 -6.11 -12.27 18.78
C GLY A 191 -6.14 -10.97 17.95
N GLY A 192 -5.90 -11.06 16.64
CA GLY A 192 -6.04 -9.96 15.69
C GLY A 192 -7.46 -9.83 15.14
N MET A 193 -7.89 -8.59 14.87
CA MET A 193 -9.14 -8.30 14.18
C MET A 193 -8.83 -7.50 12.92
N VAL A 194 -8.73 -8.19 11.80
CA VAL A 194 -8.32 -7.59 10.52
C VAL A 194 -9.43 -6.73 9.92
N ASP A 195 -9.06 -5.60 9.31
CA ASP A 195 -10.03 -4.64 8.75
C ASP A 195 -9.81 -4.34 7.26
N THR A 196 -8.59 -4.50 6.75
CA THR A 196 -8.22 -4.06 5.41
C THR A 196 -7.30 -5.08 4.73
N VAL A 197 -7.66 -5.45 3.50
CA VAL A 197 -6.80 -6.22 2.60
C VAL A 197 -6.22 -5.30 1.55
N PHE A 198 -4.89 -5.23 1.47
CA PHE A 198 -4.18 -4.57 0.37
C PHE A 198 -3.73 -5.61 -0.66
N CYS A 199 -4.10 -5.39 -1.91
CA CYS A 199 -3.76 -6.32 -3.00
C CYS A 199 -3.46 -5.59 -4.31
N SER A 200 -2.84 -6.30 -5.25
CA SER A 200 -2.64 -5.81 -6.61
C SER A 200 -3.96 -5.80 -7.41
N ALA A 201 -4.00 -5.06 -8.52
CA ALA A 201 -5.22 -4.90 -9.32
C ALA A 201 -5.79 -6.23 -9.87
N LYS A 202 -4.93 -7.18 -10.27
CA LYS A 202 -5.40 -8.48 -10.79
C LYS A 202 -5.94 -9.37 -9.68
N ILE A 203 -5.34 -9.33 -8.49
CA ILE A 203 -5.88 -10.02 -7.31
C ILE A 203 -7.22 -9.41 -6.88
N LYS A 204 -7.40 -8.07 -6.93
CA LYS A 204 -8.72 -7.45 -6.69
C LYS A 204 -9.80 -7.94 -7.67
N ARG A 205 -9.44 -8.19 -8.93
CA ARG A 205 -10.35 -8.80 -9.92
C ARG A 205 -10.68 -10.25 -9.59
N ARG A 206 -9.73 -11.00 -9.03
CA ARG A 206 -9.93 -12.38 -8.55
C ARG A 206 -10.86 -12.42 -7.33
N PHE A 207 -10.65 -11.55 -6.35
CA PHE A 207 -11.59 -11.36 -5.23
C PHE A 207 -13.01 -11.05 -5.71
N SER A 208 -13.16 -10.18 -6.70
CA SER A 208 -14.48 -9.90 -7.30
C SER A 208 -15.16 -11.11 -7.96
N GLY A 209 -14.43 -12.23 -8.14
CA GLY A 209 -14.89 -13.50 -8.65
C GLY A 209 -15.24 -14.55 -7.60
N PHE A 210 -15.07 -14.28 -6.30
CA PHE A 210 -15.39 -15.21 -5.20
C PHE A 210 -16.88 -15.56 -5.09
N THR A 211 -17.76 -14.87 -5.82
CA THR A 211 -19.21 -15.13 -5.83
C THR A 211 -19.65 -16.42 -6.53
N LYS A 212 -18.74 -17.36 -6.80
CA LYS A 212 -19.05 -18.64 -7.45
C LYS A 212 -19.05 -19.77 -6.43
N THR A 213 -20.19 -19.99 -5.79
CA THR A 213 -20.47 -21.29 -5.19
C THR A 213 -21.11 -22.15 -6.25
N ASP A 214 -20.39 -23.15 -6.77
CA ASP A 214 -21.01 -24.22 -7.55
C ASP A 214 -21.84 -25.05 -6.56
N ILE A 215 -23.12 -24.71 -6.38
CA ILE A 215 -24.06 -25.55 -5.63
C ILE A 215 -24.32 -26.78 -6.50
N ALA A 216 -23.50 -27.82 -6.32
CA ALA A 216 -23.76 -29.14 -6.87
C ALA A 216 -24.97 -29.74 -6.14
N ILE A 217 -26.18 -29.52 -6.66
CA ILE A 217 -27.33 -30.34 -6.31
C ILE A 217 -27.02 -31.73 -6.88
N SER A 218 -26.99 -32.74 -6.00
CA SER A 218 -26.63 -34.11 -6.36
C SER A 218 -27.39 -34.60 -7.60
N GLY A 219 -26.65 -35.02 -8.64
CA GLY A 219 -27.18 -35.81 -9.75
C GLY A 219 -27.62 -35.00 -10.98
N THR A 220 -26.78 -35.02 -12.01
CA THR A 220 -27.14 -34.91 -13.44
C THR A 220 -27.77 -33.63 -13.99
N ASP A 221 -27.94 -32.57 -13.20
CA ASP A 221 -28.43 -31.28 -13.71
C ASP A 221 -27.34 -30.19 -13.67
N ALA A 222 -27.31 -29.33 -14.70
CA ALA A 222 -26.34 -28.24 -14.80
C ALA A 222 -26.45 -27.30 -13.58
N PRO A 223 -25.32 -26.86 -12.99
CA PRO A 223 -25.32 -26.10 -11.74
C PRO A 223 -26.09 -24.78 -11.91
N ILE A 224 -27.08 -24.55 -11.05
CA ILE A 224 -27.80 -23.28 -10.96
C ILE A 224 -26.84 -22.29 -10.30
N GLN A 225 -26.28 -21.37 -11.09
CA GLN A 225 -25.47 -20.26 -10.59
C GLN A 225 -26.40 -19.28 -9.86
N GLN A 226 -26.65 -19.50 -8.56
CA GLN A 226 -27.40 -18.55 -7.75
C GLN A 226 -26.46 -17.37 -7.44
N ASP A 227 -26.54 -16.32 -8.25
CA ASP A 227 -25.93 -15.03 -7.92
C ASP A 227 -26.47 -14.58 -6.55
N LEU A 228 -25.65 -14.61 -5.50
CA LEU A 228 -25.95 -14.08 -4.15
C LEU A 228 -26.21 -12.55 -4.14
N ARG A 229 -26.26 -11.92 -5.32
CA ARG A 229 -26.58 -10.51 -5.48
C ARG A 229 -28.07 -10.36 -5.71
N SER A 230 -28.79 -9.96 -4.66
CA SER A 230 -30.16 -9.47 -4.75
C SER A 230 -30.28 -8.46 -5.90
N MET A 231 -30.85 -8.90 -7.01
CA MET A 231 -31.26 -8.03 -8.10
C MET A 231 -32.56 -7.35 -7.68
N GLY A 232 -32.47 -6.12 -7.20
CA GLY A 232 -33.62 -5.23 -7.15
C GLY A 232 -34.20 -5.07 -8.56
N VAL A 233 -35.45 -5.48 -8.74
CA VAL A 233 -36.20 -5.34 -9.98
C VAL A 233 -36.39 -3.84 -10.27
N GLY A 234 -35.48 -3.25 -11.05
CA GLY A 234 -35.60 -1.84 -11.44
C GLY A 234 -34.38 -1.24 -12.13
N GLU A 235 -33.15 -1.68 -11.83
CA GLU A 235 -31.94 -1.11 -12.42
C GLU A 235 -31.03 -2.20 -12.99
N ARG A 236 -30.96 -2.28 -14.32
CA ARG A 236 -30.05 -3.19 -15.04
C ARG A 236 -28.60 -2.68 -14.99
N LYS A 237 -28.01 -2.66 -13.80
CA LYS A 237 -26.57 -2.42 -13.58
C LYS A 237 -25.92 -3.72 -13.10
N LEU A 238 -25.20 -4.40 -13.99
CA LEU A 238 -24.40 -5.56 -13.61
C LEU A 238 -23.19 -5.10 -12.78
N ALA A 239 -23.26 -5.20 -11.46
CA ALA A 239 -22.18 -4.85 -10.55
C ALA A 239 -21.39 -6.11 -10.14
N LYS A 240 -20.21 -6.34 -10.74
CA LYS A 240 -19.27 -7.40 -10.34
C LYS A 240 -18.05 -6.85 -9.62
N ARG A 241 -18.25 -6.30 -8.43
CA ARG A 241 -17.17 -5.83 -7.55
C ARG A 241 -17.44 -6.26 -6.11
N ILE A 242 -16.40 -6.71 -5.42
CA ILE A 242 -16.38 -6.91 -3.96
C ILE A 242 -15.43 -5.85 -3.41
N ASP A 243 -15.99 -4.87 -2.70
CA ASP A 243 -15.22 -3.83 -2.03
C ASP A 243 -15.10 -4.09 -0.52
N VAL A 244 -16.10 -4.79 0.04
CA VAL A 244 -16.10 -5.34 1.40
C VAL A 244 -16.43 -6.83 1.28
N TYR A 245 -15.63 -7.65 1.94
CA TYR A 245 -15.85 -9.08 2.12
C TYR A 245 -16.24 -9.31 3.57
N GLU A 246 -17.36 -9.99 3.80
CA GLU A 246 -17.82 -10.37 5.13
C GLU A 246 -17.68 -11.89 5.22
N GLY A 247 -16.79 -12.35 6.09
CA GLY A 247 -16.54 -13.76 6.34
C GLY A 247 -16.74 -14.11 7.81
N ASP A 248 -16.50 -15.37 8.17
CA ASP A 248 -16.76 -15.90 9.51
C ASP A 248 -15.97 -15.19 10.63
N PHE A 249 -14.86 -14.53 10.27
CA PHE A 249 -13.98 -13.83 11.21
C PHE A 249 -14.13 -12.29 11.17
N GLY A 250 -15.12 -11.77 10.45
CA GLY A 250 -15.45 -10.33 10.38
C GLY A 250 -15.50 -9.74 8.98
N GLU A 251 -15.69 -8.41 8.92
CA GLU A 251 -15.70 -7.66 7.67
C GLU A 251 -14.31 -7.10 7.33
N VAL A 252 -13.92 -7.23 6.06
CA VAL A 252 -12.63 -6.75 5.57
C VAL A 252 -12.81 -5.97 4.28
N ARG A 253 -12.22 -4.78 4.22
CA ARG A 253 -12.26 -3.92 3.04
C ARG A 253 -11.11 -4.23 2.09
N ILE A 254 -11.43 -4.51 0.83
CA ILE A 254 -10.44 -4.87 -0.19
C ILE A 254 -10.01 -3.63 -0.98
N VAL A 255 -8.80 -3.16 -0.69
CA VAL A 255 -8.19 -1.97 -1.30
C VAL A 255 -7.10 -2.38 -2.28
N ALA A 256 -7.21 -1.91 -3.52
CA ALA A 256 -6.15 -2.10 -4.50
C ALA A 256 -5.03 -1.09 -4.28
N ASN A 257 -3.79 -1.57 -4.21
CA ASN A 257 -2.61 -0.73 -4.16
C ASN A 257 -1.71 -0.99 -5.37
N ARG A 258 -1.33 0.08 -6.08
CA ARG A 258 -0.47 -0.02 -7.27
C ARG A 258 1.00 -0.28 -6.92
N PHE A 259 1.41 -0.02 -5.68
CA PHE A 259 2.81 -0.13 -5.25
C PHE A 259 3.16 -1.48 -4.62
N ILE A 260 2.19 -2.38 -4.49
CA ILE A 260 2.46 -3.77 -4.17
C ILE A 260 3.27 -4.38 -5.32
N PRO A 261 4.45 -4.96 -5.05
CA PRO A 261 5.32 -5.47 -6.09
C PRO A 261 4.67 -6.64 -6.82
N ILE A 262 4.91 -6.68 -8.13
CA ILE A 262 4.55 -7.80 -8.99
C ILE A 262 5.85 -8.29 -9.61
N THR A 263 6.16 -9.56 -9.37
CA THR A 263 7.26 -10.24 -10.08
C THR A 263 6.80 -10.50 -11.50
N THR A 264 7.52 -9.98 -12.49
CA THR A 264 7.20 -10.15 -13.93
C THR A 264 8.10 -11.21 -14.55
N GLY A 265 7.51 -12.25 -15.15
CA GLY A 265 8.23 -13.37 -15.77
C GLY A 265 7.36 -14.63 -15.89
N SER A 266 7.97 -15.78 -16.19
CA SER A 266 7.30 -17.08 -16.01
C SER A 266 7.01 -17.28 -14.52
N GLY A 267 5.74 -17.41 -14.13
CA GLY A 267 5.32 -17.45 -12.72
C GLY A 267 5.15 -16.05 -12.11
N SER A 268 4.42 -15.16 -12.78
CA SER A 268 4.15 -13.81 -12.26
C SER A 268 3.42 -13.87 -10.92
N SER A 269 4.04 -13.36 -9.86
CA SER A 269 3.52 -13.43 -8.51
C SER A 269 3.42 -12.07 -7.83
N THR A 270 2.63 -11.98 -6.76
CA THR A 270 2.44 -10.77 -5.97
C THR A 270 2.09 -11.13 -4.53
N ASP A 271 2.29 -10.20 -3.60
CA ASP A 271 1.94 -10.43 -2.20
C ASP A 271 0.56 -9.82 -1.91
N VAL A 272 -0.17 -10.41 -0.96
CA VAL A 272 -1.46 -9.90 -0.47
C VAL A 272 -1.37 -9.71 1.03
N TYR A 273 -1.70 -8.51 1.50
CA TYR A 273 -1.54 -8.13 2.90
C TYR A 273 -2.92 -8.02 3.56
N ILE A 274 -3.14 -8.76 4.63
CA ILE A 274 -4.29 -8.65 5.51
C ILE A 274 -3.83 -7.94 6.78
N LEU A 275 -4.33 -6.72 7.01
CA LEU A 275 -3.85 -5.87 8.08
C LEU A 275 -4.99 -5.45 9.02
N GLU A 276 -4.64 -5.28 10.29
CA GLU A 276 -5.43 -4.53 11.26
C GLU A 276 -4.91 -3.09 11.31
N SER A 277 -5.57 -2.16 10.59
CA SER A 277 -5.03 -0.81 10.37
C SER A 277 -4.75 -0.03 11.66
N GLN A 278 -5.44 -0.33 12.76
CA GLN A 278 -5.25 0.33 14.06
C GLN A 278 -3.94 -0.05 14.76
N ARG A 279 -3.36 -1.21 14.45
CA ARG A 279 -2.09 -1.69 15.04
C ARG A 279 -0.86 -1.17 14.31
N TRP A 280 -1.06 -0.41 13.24
CA TRP A 280 0.02 0.22 12.48
C TRP A 280 0.08 1.72 12.75
N GLU A 281 1.30 2.23 12.79
CA GLU A 281 1.58 3.66 12.88
C GLU A 281 2.75 4.03 11.96
N ILE A 282 2.71 5.25 11.42
CA ILE A 282 3.80 5.86 10.65
C ILE A 282 4.39 7.00 11.48
N PRO A 283 5.39 6.72 12.33
CA PRO A 283 6.05 7.76 13.11
C PRO A 283 7.08 8.54 12.27
N PHE A 284 6.98 9.87 12.32
CA PHE A 284 7.92 10.79 11.67
C PHE A 284 9.00 11.25 12.65
N LEU A 285 10.27 11.13 12.27
CA LEU A 285 11.36 11.83 12.96
C LEU A 285 11.41 13.29 12.51
N THR A 286 11.30 13.52 11.21
CA THR A 286 11.19 14.85 10.60
C THR A 286 9.96 14.89 9.70
N PRO A 287 8.99 15.78 9.94
CA PRO A 287 7.79 15.89 9.10
C PRO A 287 8.16 16.36 7.69
N THR A 288 7.30 16.05 6.73
CA THR A 288 7.50 16.46 5.33
C THR A 288 7.55 17.98 5.21
N ARG A 289 8.67 18.50 4.70
CA ARG A 289 8.87 19.94 4.46
C ARG A 289 9.57 20.18 3.13
N ILE A 290 9.29 21.34 2.53
CA ILE A 290 10.06 21.86 1.40
C ILE A 290 11.10 22.80 1.99
N GLU A 291 12.37 22.57 1.69
CA GLU A 291 13.45 23.48 2.10
C GLU A 291 14.22 23.98 0.88
N ASP A 292 14.79 25.17 1.04
CA ASP A 292 15.64 25.79 0.04
C ASP A 292 17.06 25.24 0.17
N LEU A 293 17.64 24.87 -0.97
CA LEU A 293 19.04 24.46 -1.06
C LEU A 293 19.88 25.64 -1.55
N ALA A 294 21.16 25.64 -1.17
CA ALA A 294 22.11 26.66 -1.60
C ALA A 294 22.13 26.77 -3.14
N LYS A 295 22.14 28.00 -3.63
CA LYS A 295 22.21 28.30 -5.07
C LYS A 295 23.63 28.04 -5.56
N GLY A 296 23.78 27.24 -6.62
CA GLY A 296 25.05 27.06 -7.32
C GLY A 296 25.14 27.85 -8.63
N GLY A 297 24.19 28.76 -8.89
CA GLY A 297 24.08 29.54 -10.12
C GLY A 297 22.76 30.33 -10.15
N PRO A 298 22.38 30.94 -11.29
CA PRO A 298 21.13 31.70 -11.45
C PRO A 298 19.91 30.76 -11.58
N TYR A 299 19.69 29.93 -10.57
CA TYR A 299 18.56 29.02 -10.44
C TYR A 299 18.15 28.90 -8.97
N MET A 300 16.88 28.56 -8.74
CA MET A 300 16.36 28.23 -7.42
C MET A 300 16.37 26.71 -7.26
N LYS A 301 16.95 26.20 -6.16
CA LYS A 301 17.02 24.77 -5.85
C LYS A 301 16.27 24.50 -4.55
N LYS A 302 15.41 23.50 -4.55
CA LYS A 302 14.63 23.07 -3.38
C LYS A 302 14.63 21.56 -3.26
N HIS A 303 14.35 21.05 -2.06
CA HIS A 303 14.08 19.63 -1.85
C HIS A 303 12.84 19.41 -0.99
N VAL A 304 12.17 18.29 -1.22
CA VAL A 304 11.15 17.75 -0.32
C VAL A 304 11.86 16.71 0.53
N TYR A 305 11.90 16.95 1.83
CA TYR A 305 12.55 16.08 2.81
C TYR A 305 11.52 15.58 3.82
N SER A 306 11.56 14.28 4.11
CA SER A 306 10.92 13.70 5.29
C SER A 306 11.76 12.54 5.80
N GLU A 307 11.64 12.26 7.09
CA GLU A 307 12.25 11.07 7.67
C GLU A 307 11.23 10.38 8.56
N LEU A 308 10.94 9.12 8.26
CA LEU A 308 9.87 8.35 8.89
C LEU A 308 10.23 6.87 9.00
N THR A 309 9.45 6.13 9.78
CA THR A 309 9.46 4.67 9.78
C THR A 309 8.03 4.12 9.84
N VAL A 310 7.90 2.80 9.88
CA VAL A 310 6.64 2.11 10.16
C VAL A 310 6.78 1.30 11.46
N ALA A 311 5.79 1.40 12.33
CA ALA A 311 5.72 0.66 13.58
C ALA A 311 4.53 -0.31 13.54
N GLY A 312 4.83 -1.62 13.61
CA GLY A 312 3.83 -2.69 13.76
C GLY A 312 3.68 -3.02 15.24
N ARG A 313 2.64 -2.47 15.90
CA ARG A 313 2.46 -2.59 17.36
C ARG A 313 1.88 -3.95 17.80
N ALA A 314 1.46 -4.80 16.86
CA ALA A 314 1.24 -6.23 17.09
C ALA A 314 1.32 -6.98 15.76
N GLU A 315 2.46 -7.64 15.53
CA GLU A 315 2.79 -8.27 14.24
C GLU A 315 1.87 -9.48 13.97
N LYS A 316 1.63 -10.31 15.00
CA LYS A 316 0.84 -11.56 14.93
C LYS A 316 -0.62 -11.38 14.54
N GLY A 317 -1.20 -10.18 14.75
CA GLY A 317 -2.58 -9.88 14.36
C GLY A 317 -2.76 -9.59 12.86
N ASN A 318 -1.69 -9.70 12.06
CA ASN A 318 -1.72 -9.45 10.62
C ASN A 318 -1.25 -10.71 9.88
N PHE A 319 -1.52 -10.76 8.58
CA PHE A 319 -1.15 -11.89 7.75
C PHE A 319 -0.73 -11.44 6.35
N VAL A 320 0.20 -12.17 5.73
CA VAL A 320 0.65 -11.93 4.36
C VAL A 320 0.66 -13.22 3.58
N PHE A 321 -0.03 -13.22 2.45
CA PHE A 321 0.16 -14.24 1.42
C PHE A 321 1.35 -13.84 0.57
N GLU A 322 2.33 -14.72 0.49
CA GLU A 322 3.53 -14.50 -0.29
C GLU A 322 3.45 -15.19 -1.65
N THR A 323 3.98 -14.54 -2.67
CA THR A 323 4.18 -15.17 -3.99
C THR A 323 2.87 -15.75 -4.57
N VAL A 324 1.73 -15.06 -4.38
CA VAL A 324 0.43 -15.44 -4.94
C VAL A 324 0.47 -15.35 -6.47
N ASP A 325 -0.04 -16.37 -7.16
CA ASP A 325 -0.17 -16.32 -8.62
C ASP A 325 -1.02 -15.11 -9.05
N ASN A 326 -0.41 -14.25 -9.86
CA ASN A 326 -0.98 -13.02 -10.36
C ASN A 326 -1.59 -13.19 -11.77
N ALA A 327 -1.67 -14.42 -12.29
CA ALA A 327 -2.50 -14.74 -13.43
C ALA A 327 -4.00 -14.66 -13.04
N ILE A 328 -4.87 -14.40 -14.01
CA ILE A 328 -6.33 -14.44 -13.84
C ILE A 328 -6.81 -15.77 -14.40
#